data_AF-A0A1C5EH71-F1
#
_entry.id   AF-A0A1C5EH71-F1
#
_cell.length_a   1.000
_cell.length_b   1.000
_cell.length_c   1.000
_cell.angle_alpha   90.00
_cell.angle_beta   90.00
_cell.angle_gamma   90.00
#
_symmetry.space_group_name_H-M   'P 1'
#
loop_
_entity.id
_entity.type
_entity.pdbx_description
1 polymer ?
#
loop_
_entity_poly.entity_id
_entity_poly.type
_entity_poly.pdbx_seq_one_letter_code
_entity_poly.pdbx_strand_id
1 'polypeptide(L)'
;ARGRAGYYGARHRRAAEASLERVLTGPPGAESGGRELTVFMPVEEDGRATAVTLLRALYALRDAADYHRTTGGMEAYDAAVAAGVCRELTEAVIALVQGTEGARVALEWSPGAGPPPGFAARPDPVEFSPGDLPGLREAGARYVRDEPSVPVSVTGAVVRLRRTGPGGPGTVRLRVLSGADVAQVRITLDEEDYRIAGHAHLVGLPIRVRGRLESRGGFRRLSGATGVTPVEVDEAERDRLVKSLQENLDFFEEACGGGP
;
A
#
# COMPACT_ATOMS: atom_id res chain seq x y z
N ALA A 1 -4.15 12.89 -13.18
CA ALA A 1 -4.70 12.79 -11.81
C ALA A 1 -4.43 11.39 -11.28
N ARG A 2 -3.88 11.24 -10.07
CA ARG A 2 -3.74 9.92 -9.42
C ARG A 2 -5.16 9.43 -9.09
N GLY A 3 -5.64 8.41 -9.77
CA GLY A 3 -7.00 7.88 -9.56
C GLY A 3 -7.12 7.22 -8.18
N ARG A 4 -8.32 7.29 -7.58
CA ARG A 4 -8.64 6.52 -6.37
C ARG A 4 -8.59 5.03 -6.70
N ALA A 5 -7.99 4.24 -5.82
CA ALA A 5 -7.88 2.78 -5.95
C ALA A 5 -8.28 2.10 -4.64
N GLY A 6 -8.87 0.92 -4.74
CA GLY A 6 -9.23 0.11 -3.57
C GLY A 6 -8.01 -0.43 -2.82
N TYR A 7 -6.81 -0.43 -3.43
CA TYR A 7 -5.59 -0.92 -2.81
C TYR A 7 -4.39 -0.10 -3.30
N TYR A 8 -3.50 0.32 -2.40
CA TYR A 8 -2.28 1.05 -2.74
C TYR A 8 -1.02 0.23 -2.47
N GLY A 9 -1.03 -0.62 -1.45
CA GLY A 9 0.07 -1.49 -1.08
C GLY A 9 1.31 -0.69 -0.66
N ALA A 10 2.39 -0.84 -1.42
CA ALA A 10 3.60 -0.06 -1.21
C ALA A 10 3.61 1.26 -2.01
N ARG A 11 2.65 1.48 -2.94
CA ARG A 11 2.47 2.78 -3.58
C ARG A 11 2.18 3.83 -2.52
N HIS A 12 2.89 4.94 -2.61
CA HIS A 12 2.75 6.06 -1.67
C HIS A 12 3.14 5.78 -0.22
N ARG A 13 3.69 4.59 0.12
CA ARG A 13 4.10 4.26 1.50
C ARG A 13 5.06 5.29 2.09
N ARG A 14 6.14 5.60 1.35
CA ARG A 14 7.12 6.63 1.78
C ARG A 14 6.48 8.00 1.98
N ALA A 15 5.54 8.39 1.12
CA ALA A 15 4.84 9.65 1.25
C ALA A 15 3.88 9.67 2.46
N ALA A 16 3.26 8.53 2.76
CA ALA A 16 2.43 8.35 3.95
C ALA A 16 3.28 8.40 5.23
N GLU A 17 4.42 7.69 5.26
CA GLU A 17 5.38 7.70 6.39
C GLU A 17 5.89 9.12 6.66
N ALA A 18 6.37 9.83 5.64
CA ALA A 18 6.79 11.24 5.77
C ALA A 18 5.64 12.17 6.20
N SER A 19 4.39 11.83 5.89
CA SER A 19 3.24 12.60 6.38
C SER A 19 2.94 12.31 7.85
N LEU A 20 3.15 11.08 8.32
CA LEU A 20 2.98 10.69 9.72
C LEU A 20 4.03 11.32 10.63
N GLU A 21 5.24 11.62 10.14
CA GLU A 21 6.26 12.35 10.91
C GLU A 21 5.79 13.73 11.39
N ARG A 22 4.81 14.33 10.72
CA ARG A 22 4.24 15.64 11.07
C ARG A 22 3.01 15.54 11.98
N VAL A 23 2.54 14.34 12.27
CA VAL A 23 1.35 14.08 13.08
C VAL A 23 1.76 14.01 14.56
N LEU A 24 1.01 14.71 15.42
CA LEU A 24 1.23 14.68 16.87
C LEU A 24 0.17 13.82 17.55
N THR A 25 0.57 13.06 18.57
CA THR A 25 -0.37 12.34 19.43
C THR A 25 -0.65 13.15 20.69
N GLY A 26 -1.93 13.24 21.06
CA GLY A 26 -2.35 13.84 22.32
C GLY A 26 -2.00 12.96 23.51
N PRO A 27 -2.08 13.51 24.73
CA PRO A 27 -1.99 12.70 25.94
C PRO A 27 -3.07 11.61 25.91
N PRO A 28 -2.81 10.43 26.50
CA PRO A 28 -3.85 9.43 26.66
C PRO A 28 -5.03 10.04 27.41
N GLY A 29 -6.25 9.83 26.90
CA GLY A 29 -7.46 10.37 27.51
C GLY A 29 -7.66 9.89 28.94
N ALA A 30 -8.25 10.76 29.76
CA ALA A 30 -8.54 10.48 31.16
C ALA A 30 -9.86 9.69 31.36
N GLU A 31 -10.53 9.29 30.28
CA GLU A 31 -11.82 8.61 30.35
C GLU A 31 -11.71 7.20 30.92
N SER A 32 -12.48 6.96 31.98
CA SER A 32 -12.50 5.70 32.71
C SER A 32 -13.38 4.70 31.98
N GLY A 33 -12.82 3.95 31.02
CA GLY A 33 -13.53 2.85 30.34
C GLY A 33 -13.01 2.44 28.96
N GLY A 34 -12.12 3.22 28.35
CA GLY A 34 -11.58 2.93 27.01
C GLY A 34 -10.15 3.42 26.82
N ARG A 35 -9.53 3.04 25.70
CA ARG A 35 -8.26 3.62 25.26
C ARG A 35 -8.55 4.74 24.28
N GLU A 36 -8.36 5.97 24.70
CA GLU A 36 -8.49 7.14 23.83
C GLU A 36 -7.13 7.50 23.20
N LEU A 37 -7.14 7.72 21.89
CA LEU A 37 -5.99 8.22 21.14
C LEU A 37 -6.42 9.45 20.34
N THR A 38 -5.97 10.62 20.76
CA THR A 38 -6.15 11.86 19.99
C THR A 38 -4.97 12.05 19.04
N VAL A 39 -5.26 12.41 17.79
CA VAL A 39 -4.25 12.62 16.76
C VAL A 39 -4.45 14.00 16.15
N PHE A 40 -3.40 14.83 16.19
CA PHE A 40 -3.38 16.16 15.61
C PHE A 40 -2.61 16.16 14.30
N MET A 41 -3.26 16.61 13.24
CA MET A 41 -2.68 16.77 11.91
C MET A 41 -2.45 18.26 11.62
N PRO A 42 -1.30 18.65 11.03
CA PRO A 42 -1.09 20.03 10.60
C PRO A 42 -2.16 20.43 9.59
N VAL A 43 -2.65 21.68 9.66
CA VAL A 43 -3.67 22.17 8.72
C VAL A 43 -3.09 22.42 7.32
N GLU A 44 -1.82 22.85 7.28
CA GLU A 44 -1.06 23.15 6.07
C GLU A 44 -0.62 21.87 5.32
N GLU A 45 0.03 22.03 4.16
CA GLU A 45 0.74 20.95 3.45
C GLU A 45 -0.06 19.63 3.34
N ASP A 46 -1.28 19.74 2.81
CA ASP A 46 -2.26 18.69 2.53
C ASP A 46 -3.08 18.13 3.70
N GLY A 47 -2.81 18.51 4.96
CA GLY A 47 -3.51 17.89 6.10
C GLY A 47 -5.02 18.10 6.09
N ARG A 48 -5.49 19.29 5.69
CA ARG A 48 -6.93 19.55 5.50
C ARG A 48 -7.56 18.62 4.43
N ALA A 49 -6.88 18.42 3.30
CA ALA A 49 -7.39 17.57 2.22
C ALA A 49 -7.42 16.08 2.64
N THR A 50 -6.41 15.67 3.41
CA THR A 50 -6.33 14.33 4.01
C THR A 50 -7.47 14.09 4.99
N ALA A 51 -7.70 15.01 5.94
CA ALA A 51 -8.78 14.93 6.93
C ALA A 51 -10.17 14.85 6.27
N VAL A 52 -10.41 15.68 5.23
CA VAL A 52 -11.64 15.64 4.42
C VAL A 52 -11.84 14.30 3.73
N THR A 53 -10.77 13.75 3.15
CA THR A 53 -10.83 12.47 2.43
C THR A 53 -11.05 11.33 3.41
N LEU A 54 -10.37 11.34 4.56
CA LEU A 54 -10.54 10.35 5.63
C LEU A 54 -11.99 10.35 6.14
N LEU A 55 -12.56 11.52 6.43
CA LEU A 55 -13.95 11.63 6.90
C LEU A 55 -14.95 11.05 5.88
N ARG A 56 -14.80 11.41 4.60
CA ARG A 56 -15.65 10.86 3.53
C ARG A 56 -15.52 9.35 3.40
N ALA A 57 -14.29 8.84 3.49
CA ALA A 57 -14.03 7.41 3.41
C ALA A 57 -14.61 6.67 4.63
N LEU A 58 -14.52 7.23 5.84
CA LEU A 58 -15.09 6.63 7.05
C LEU A 58 -16.62 6.54 6.99
N TYR A 59 -17.30 7.60 6.55
CA TYR A 59 -18.76 7.54 6.35
C TYR A 59 -19.16 6.52 5.29
N ALA A 60 -18.51 6.54 4.12
CA ALA A 60 -18.79 5.56 3.08
C ALA A 60 -18.50 4.12 3.52
N LEU A 61 -17.48 3.92 4.37
CA LEU A 61 -17.16 2.62 4.94
C LEU A 61 -18.21 2.15 5.95
N ARG A 62 -18.75 3.05 6.78
CA ARG A 62 -19.86 2.76 7.70
C ARG A 62 -21.13 2.38 6.94
N ASP A 63 -21.51 3.18 5.94
CA ASP A 63 -22.65 2.90 5.08
C ASP A 63 -22.51 1.52 4.40
N ALA A 64 -21.30 1.19 3.92
CA ALA A 64 -21.01 -0.11 3.32
C ALA A 64 -21.08 -1.26 4.31
N ALA A 65 -20.62 -1.06 5.56
CA ALA A 65 -20.73 -2.05 6.62
C ALA A 65 -22.20 -2.31 7.00
N ASP A 66 -23.02 -1.27 7.11
CA ASP A 66 -24.46 -1.39 7.40
C ASP A 66 -25.22 -2.07 6.27
N TYR A 67 -24.90 -1.71 5.02
CA TYR A 67 -25.44 -2.39 3.84
C TYR A 67 -25.10 -3.88 3.87
N HIS A 68 -23.83 -4.23 4.03
CA HIS A 68 -23.39 -5.62 4.09
C HIS A 68 -24.03 -6.40 5.24
N ARG A 69 -24.20 -5.79 6.42
CA ARG A 69 -24.91 -6.46 7.54
C ARG A 69 -26.37 -6.74 7.23
N THR A 70 -27.00 -5.89 6.44
CA THR A 70 -28.42 -6.00 6.09
C THR A 70 -28.65 -6.96 4.93
N THR A 71 -27.76 -6.97 3.92
CA THR A 71 -27.98 -7.66 2.64
C THR A 71 -26.99 -8.79 2.36
N GLY A 72 -25.83 -8.81 3.02
CA GLY A 72 -24.68 -9.64 2.65
C GLY A 72 -23.95 -9.19 1.39
N GLY A 73 -24.35 -8.06 0.78
CA GLY A 73 -23.81 -7.57 -0.48
C GLY A 73 -22.52 -6.76 -0.33
N MET A 74 -21.71 -6.72 -1.39
CA MET A 74 -20.41 -6.03 -1.45
C MET A 74 -20.43 -4.77 -2.32
N GLU A 75 -21.56 -4.46 -2.96
CA GLU A 75 -21.74 -3.37 -3.91
C GLU A 75 -21.45 -2.00 -3.27
N ALA A 76 -21.85 -1.82 -2.02
CA ALA A 76 -21.58 -0.59 -1.27
C ALA A 76 -20.08 -0.41 -0.99
N TYR A 77 -19.34 -1.50 -0.73
CA TYR A 77 -17.89 -1.46 -0.59
C TYR A 77 -17.18 -1.12 -1.91
N ASP A 78 -17.67 -1.66 -3.03
CA ASP A 78 -17.12 -1.37 -4.36
C ASP A 78 -17.32 0.12 -4.71
N ALA A 79 -18.51 0.67 -4.43
CA ALA A 79 -18.81 2.08 -4.62
C ALA A 79 -18.00 3.00 -3.70
N ALA A 80 -17.74 2.57 -2.45
CA ALA A 80 -17.03 3.35 -1.44
C ALA A 80 -15.57 3.67 -1.81
N VAL A 81 -14.96 2.91 -2.74
CA VAL A 81 -13.63 3.24 -3.29
C VAL A 81 -13.62 4.64 -3.90
N ALA A 82 -14.73 5.04 -4.53
CA ALA A 82 -14.87 6.38 -5.08
C ALA A 82 -14.85 7.46 -3.99
N ALA A 83 -15.16 7.15 -2.72
CA ALA A 83 -15.04 8.08 -1.59
C ALA A 83 -13.66 8.08 -0.92
N GLY A 84 -12.80 7.12 -1.28
CA GLY A 84 -11.45 6.95 -0.72
C GLY A 84 -11.28 5.71 0.16
N VAL A 85 -12.28 4.82 0.23
CA VAL A 85 -12.12 3.54 0.92
C VAL A 85 -11.10 2.67 0.19
N CYS A 86 -10.18 2.09 0.95
CA CYS A 86 -9.17 1.17 0.45
C CYS A 86 -8.85 0.08 1.47
N ARG A 87 -8.04 -0.90 1.05
CA ARG A 87 -7.57 -2.01 1.87
C ARG A 87 -6.87 -1.53 3.13
N GLU A 88 -6.03 -0.51 3.04
CA GLU A 88 -5.27 0.01 4.17
C GLU A 88 -6.21 0.61 5.23
N LEU A 89 -7.27 1.29 4.80
CA LEU A 89 -8.30 1.80 5.72
C LEU A 89 -9.10 0.66 6.36
N THR A 90 -9.50 -0.37 5.60
CA THR A 90 -10.21 -1.51 6.18
C THR A 90 -9.34 -2.28 7.17
N GLU A 91 -8.05 -2.45 6.88
CA GLU A 91 -7.08 -3.05 7.82
C GLU A 91 -6.94 -2.23 9.10
N ALA A 92 -6.82 -0.90 8.99
CA ALA A 92 -6.73 -0.02 10.15
C ALA A 92 -7.98 -0.12 11.04
N VAL A 93 -9.18 -0.11 10.46
CA VAL A 93 -10.43 -0.27 11.22
C VAL A 93 -10.54 -1.66 11.84
N ILE A 94 -10.17 -2.72 11.12
CA ILE A 94 -10.12 -4.08 11.67
C ILE A 94 -9.20 -4.12 12.89
N ALA A 95 -8.01 -3.49 12.81
CA ALA A 95 -7.04 -3.47 13.90
C ALA A 95 -7.57 -2.72 15.14
N LEU A 96 -8.33 -1.64 14.95
CA LEU A 96 -8.96 -0.91 16.06
C LEU A 96 -10.08 -1.70 16.73
N VAL A 97 -10.87 -2.44 15.96
CA VAL A 97 -12.06 -3.15 16.45
C VAL A 97 -11.73 -4.53 17.03
N GLN A 98 -10.77 -5.24 16.44
CA GLN A 98 -10.47 -6.62 16.81
C GLN A 98 -10.01 -6.73 18.27
N GLY A 99 -10.73 -7.53 19.06
CA GLY A 99 -10.45 -7.73 20.49
C GLY A 99 -11.00 -6.62 21.40
N THR A 100 -11.88 -5.76 20.87
CA THR A 100 -12.58 -4.71 21.62
C THR A 100 -14.10 -4.84 21.48
N GLU A 101 -14.88 -4.06 22.23
CA GLU A 101 -16.34 -3.98 22.06
C GLU A 101 -16.75 -3.14 20.84
N GLY A 102 -15.83 -2.30 20.34
CA GLY A 102 -16.03 -1.43 19.20
C GLY A 102 -14.99 -0.32 19.17
N ALA A 103 -14.97 0.43 18.06
CA ALA A 103 -14.12 1.58 17.86
C ALA A 103 -14.97 2.78 17.42
N ARG A 104 -14.75 3.93 18.06
CA ARG A 104 -15.38 5.21 17.70
C ARG A 104 -14.30 6.16 17.19
N VAL A 105 -14.53 6.72 16.01
CA VAL A 105 -13.63 7.71 15.39
C VAL A 105 -14.38 9.03 15.27
N ALA A 106 -13.90 10.05 15.97
CA ALA A 106 -14.40 11.41 15.88
C ALA A 106 -13.38 12.30 15.16
N LEU A 107 -13.86 13.29 14.41
CA LEU A 107 -13.02 14.29 13.76
C LEU A 107 -13.44 15.68 14.21
N GLU A 108 -12.47 16.47 14.66
CA GLU A 108 -12.66 17.86 15.02
C GLU A 108 -11.82 18.77 14.12
N TRP A 109 -12.44 19.85 13.64
CA TRP A 109 -11.72 20.85 12.84
C TRP A 109 -10.96 21.80 13.76
N SER A 110 -9.77 22.23 13.32
CA SER A 110 -9.01 23.27 14.02
C SER A 110 -9.89 24.51 14.25
N PRO A 111 -10.03 24.99 15.50
CA PRO A 111 -10.86 26.16 15.80
C PRO A 111 -10.42 27.42 15.03
N GLY A 112 -9.12 27.58 14.81
CA GLY A 112 -8.56 28.73 14.09
C GLY A 112 -8.78 28.66 12.58
N ALA A 113 -8.89 27.46 12.01
CA ALA A 113 -9.01 27.27 10.57
C ALA A 113 -10.47 27.03 10.11
N GLY A 114 -11.34 26.55 11.01
CA GLY A 114 -12.73 26.24 10.74
C GLY A 114 -12.95 25.03 9.81
N PRO A 115 -14.23 24.61 9.64
CA PRO A 115 -14.59 23.51 8.75
C PRO A 115 -14.37 23.90 7.27
N PRO A 116 -13.97 22.94 6.41
CA PRO A 116 -13.99 23.12 4.96
C PRO A 116 -15.41 23.35 4.42
N PRO A 117 -15.58 24.00 3.25
CA PRO A 117 -16.89 24.20 2.65
C PRO A 117 -17.66 22.88 2.44
N GLY A 118 -18.94 22.88 2.81
CA GLY A 118 -19.81 21.71 2.68
C GLY A 118 -19.67 20.66 3.79
N PHE A 119 -18.91 20.95 4.85
CA PHE A 119 -18.80 20.08 6.04
C PHE A 119 -19.47 20.73 7.26
N ALA A 120 -20.07 19.88 8.10
CA ALA A 120 -20.56 20.31 9.40
C ALA A 120 -19.40 20.81 10.28
N ALA A 121 -19.68 21.80 11.12
CA ALA A 121 -18.71 22.34 12.09
C ALA A 121 -18.24 21.27 13.08
N ARG A 122 -19.09 20.29 13.37
CA ARG A 122 -18.77 19.08 14.14
C ARG A 122 -19.35 17.88 13.39
N PRO A 123 -18.54 17.15 12.62
CA PRO A 123 -18.95 15.91 11.98
C PRO A 123 -19.42 14.88 13.01
N ASP A 124 -20.43 14.09 12.66
CA ASP A 124 -20.86 12.97 13.48
C ASP A 124 -19.74 11.91 13.57
N PRO A 125 -19.51 11.33 14.76
CA PRO A 125 -18.53 10.27 14.91
C PRO A 125 -18.98 8.99 14.21
N VAL A 126 -18.01 8.23 13.71
CA VAL A 126 -18.23 6.94 13.05
C VAL A 126 -17.89 5.81 14.00
N GLU A 127 -18.78 4.84 14.13
CA GLU A 127 -18.61 3.69 15.02
C GLU A 127 -18.52 2.38 14.23
N PHE A 128 -17.63 1.50 14.67
CA PHE A 128 -17.48 0.14 14.16
C PHE A 128 -17.54 -0.86 15.31
N SER A 129 -18.15 -2.01 15.06
CA SER A 129 -18.35 -3.08 16.04
C SER A 129 -17.74 -4.39 15.54
N PRO A 130 -17.51 -5.38 16.41
CA PRO A 130 -17.05 -6.70 15.99
C PRO A 130 -17.92 -7.37 14.91
N GLY A 131 -19.21 -7.02 14.84
CA GLY A 131 -20.14 -7.50 13.81
C GLY A 131 -19.82 -7.03 12.39
N ASP A 132 -19.02 -5.96 12.23
CA ASP A 132 -18.62 -5.41 10.93
C ASP A 132 -17.39 -6.12 10.35
N LEU A 133 -16.62 -6.85 11.18
CA LEU A 133 -15.35 -7.47 10.80
C LEU A 133 -15.42 -8.42 9.59
N PRO A 134 -16.46 -9.28 9.41
CA PRO A 134 -16.53 -10.14 8.23
C PRO A 134 -16.56 -9.35 6.92
N GLY A 135 -17.41 -8.33 6.82
CA GLY A 135 -17.52 -7.49 5.62
C GLY A 135 -16.25 -6.68 5.35
N LEU A 136 -15.63 -6.13 6.40
CA LEU A 136 -14.36 -5.41 6.27
C LEU A 136 -13.22 -6.29 5.74
N ARG A 137 -13.14 -7.56 6.20
CA ARG A 137 -12.13 -8.53 5.73
C ARG A 137 -12.38 -8.92 4.29
N GLU A 138 -13.63 -9.19 3.91
CA GLU A 138 -13.99 -9.52 2.54
C GLU A 138 -13.69 -8.35 1.58
N ALA A 139 -14.09 -7.13 1.96
CA ALA A 139 -13.82 -5.91 1.19
C ALA A 139 -12.32 -5.75 0.94
N GLY A 140 -11.50 -5.90 1.99
CA GLY A 140 -10.06 -5.84 1.84
C GLY A 140 -9.48 -6.88 0.88
N ALA A 141 -9.88 -8.15 1.01
CA ALA A 141 -9.44 -9.20 0.09
C ALA A 141 -9.87 -8.92 -1.36
N ARG A 142 -11.09 -8.40 -1.54
CA ARG A 142 -11.66 -7.98 -2.83
C ARG A 142 -10.87 -6.85 -3.45
N TYR A 143 -10.55 -5.79 -2.71
CA TYR A 143 -9.77 -4.66 -3.21
C TYR A 143 -8.36 -5.04 -3.69
N VAL A 144 -7.72 -6.02 -3.02
CA VAL A 144 -6.41 -6.53 -3.46
C VAL A 144 -6.55 -7.34 -4.75
N ARG A 145 -7.59 -8.17 -4.85
CA ARG A 145 -7.85 -9.00 -6.03
C ARG A 145 -8.20 -8.17 -7.26
N ASP A 146 -8.95 -7.09 -7.08
CA ASP A 146 -9.47 -6.26 -8.16
C ASP A 146 -8.52 -5.07 -8.48
N GLU A 147 -7.29 -5.10 -7.94
CA GLU A 147 -6.27 -4.08 -8.21
C GLU A 147 -5.94 -3.99 -9.71
N PRO A 148 -6.09 -2.81 -10.33
CA PRO A 148 -5.86 -2.67 -11.77
C PRO A 148 -4.38 -2.85 -12.12
N SER A 149 -4.11 -3.56 -13.21
CA SER A 149 -2.75 -3.70 -13.74
C SER A 149 -2.28 -2.37 -14.33
N VAL A 150 -1.17 -1.81 -13.83
CA VAL A 150 -0.65 -0.50 -14.27
C VAL A 150 0.60 -0.64 -15.15
N PRO A 151 0.72 0.11 -16.27
CA PRO A 151 1.96 0.10 -17.04
C PRO A 151 3.09 0.75 -16.23
N VAL A 152 4.24 0.10 -16.16
CA VAL A 152 5.43 0.57 -15.44
C VAL A 152 6.69 0.31 -16.25
N SER A 153 7.74 1.08 -15.97
CA SER A 153 9.11 0.86 -16.45
C SER A 153 10.01 0.63 -15.24
N VAL A 154 10.28 -0.62 -14.92
CA VAL A 154 11.03 -1.03 -13.73
C VAL A 154 12.52 -1.10 -14.06
N THR A 155 13.35 -0.47 -13.24
CA THR A 155 14.79 -0.75 -13.20
C THR A 155 15.07 -1.59 -11.96
N GLY A 156 15.69 -2.76 -12.14
CA GLY A 156 15.85 -3.75 -11.08
C GLY A 156 17.11 -4.60 -11.24
N ALA A 157 17.68 -5.01 -10.11
CA ALA A 157 18.75 -6.00 -10.09
C ALA A 157 18.16 -7.41 -10.18
N VAL A 158 18.76 -8.25 -11.01
CA VAL A 158 18.39 -9.67 -11.11
C VAL A 158 18.87 -10.39 -9.86
N VAL A 159 17.94 -10.98 -9.09
CA VAL A 159 18.26 -11.73 -7.87
C VAL A 159 18.01 -13.22 -7.99
N ARG A 160 17.21 -13.64 -8.99
CA ARG A 160 16.99 -15.07 -9.25
C ARG A 160 16.61 -15.30 -10.71
N LEU A 161 17.21 -16.32 -11.31
CA LEU A 161 16.92 -16.82 -12.65
C LEU A 161 16.45 -18.28 -12.54
N ARG A 162 15.39 -18.64 -13.27
CA ARG A 162 14.89 -20.01 -13.34
C ARG A 162 14.38 -20.31 -14.76
N ARG A 163 14.94 -21.33 -15.40
CA ARG A 163 14.41 -21.97 -16.61
C ARG A 163 14.42 -23.48 -16.47
N THR A 164 13.51 -24.17 -17.15
CA THR A 164 13.37 -25.63 -17.10
C THR A 164 14.25 -26.36 -18.10
N GLY A 165 14.59 -25.73 -19.24
CA GLY A 165 15.42 -26.31 -20.29
C GLY A 165 16.48 -25.35 -20.83
N PRO A 166 17.30 -25.76 -21.80
CA PRO A 166 18.38 -24.94 -22.36
C PRO A 166 17.90 -23.78 -23.24
N GLY A 167 16.63 -23.80 -23.66
CA GLY A 167 15.98 -22.75 -24.46
C GLY A 167 14.55 -22.49 -23.97
N GLY A 168 13.87 -21.55 -24.63
CA GLY A 168 12.52 -21.11 -24.29
C GLY A 168 12.46 -20.06 -23.16
N PRO A 169 11.22 -19.69 -22.77
CA PRO A 169 11.00 -18.63 -21.80
C PRO A 169 11.50 -19.02 -20.40
N GLY A 170 11.91 -18.02 -19.64
CA GLY A 170 12.39 -18.18 -18.28
C GLY A 170 11.72 -17.22 -17.30
N THR A 171 11.74 -17.59 -16.03
CA THR A 171 11.29 -16.73 -14.94
C THR A 171 12.47 -15.99 -14.32
N VAL A 172 12.32 -14.67 -14.17
CA VAL A 172 13.28 -13.80 -13.49
C VAL A 172 12.62 -13.16 -12.29
N ARG A 173 13.34 -13.08 -11.16
CA ARG A 173 12.97 -12.27 -10.00
C ARG A 173 13.89 -11.06 -9.96
N LEU A 174 13.29 -9.87 -9.99
CA LEU A 174 13.99 -8.60 -9.86
C LEU A 174 13.77 -8.04 -8.46
N ARG A 175 14.84 -7.53 -7.86
CA ARG A 175 14.76 -6.53 -6.79
C ARG A 175 14.61 -5.17 -7.47
N VAL A 176 13.52 -4.47 -7.20
CA VAL A 176 13.28 -3.17 -7.83
C VAL A 176 14.16 -2.12 -7.18
N LEU A 177 14.80 -1.32 -8.02
CA LEU A 177 15.62 -0.19 -7.63
C LEU A 177 14.87 1.11 -7.88
N SER A 178 14.16 1.20 -9.01
CA SER A 178 13.30 2.34 -9.35
C SER A 178 12.19 1.97 -10.34
N GLY A 179 11.22 2.87 -10.52
CA GLY A 179 10.14 2.73 -11.50
C GLY A 179 8.92 1.92 -11.05
N ALA A 180 8.96 1.33 -9.86
CA ALA A 180 7.78 0.83 -9.16
C ALA A 180 8.01 0.84 -7.64
N ASP A 181 6.98 1.21 -6.87
CA ASP A 181 7.01 1.20 -5.40
C ASP A 181 6.74 -0.21 -4.87
N VAL A 182 7.56 -1.21 -5.23
CA VAL A 182 7.45 -2.59 -4.75
C VAL A 182 8.84 -3.17 -4.56
N ALA A 183 9.09 -3.98 -3.52
CA ALA A 183 10.44 -4.46 -3.25
C ALA A 183 10.97 -5.42 -4.33
N GLN A 184 10.12 -6.32 -4.81
CA GLN A 184 10.51 -7.35 -5.78
C GLN A 184 9.38 -7.64 -6.76
N VAL A 185 9.74 -8.01 -7.99
CA VAL A 185 8.80 -8.36 -9.05
C VAL A 185 9.25 -9.65 -9.72
N ARG A 186 8.28 -10.53 -10.00
CA ARG A 186 8.47 -11.73 -10.82
C ARG A 186 8.07 -11.45 -12.26
N ILE A 187 8.91 -11.86 -13.19
CA ILE A 187 8.73 -11.62 -14.62
C ILE A 187 8.91 -12.94 -15.36
N THR A 188 8.10 -13.16 -16.40
CA THR A 188 8.36 -14.19 -17.41
C THR A 188 8.92 -13.49 -18.64
N LEU A 189 10.14 -13.83 -19.01
CA LEU A 189 10.81 -13.31 -20.20
C LEU A 189 10.84 -14.40 -21.28
N ASP A 190 10.83 -13.97 -22.53
CA ASP A 190 11.14 -14.88 -23.64
C ASP A 190 12.62 -15.29 -23.62
N GLU A 191 13.02 -16.09 -24.60
CA GLU A 191 14.38 -16.64 -24.63
C GLU A 191 15.48 -15.58 -24.84
N GLU A 192 15.21 -14.52 -25.62
CA GLU A 192 16.18 -13.47 -25.90
C GLU A 192 16.34 -12.55 -24.67
N ASP A 193 15.23 -12.05 -24.15
CA ASP A 193 15.19 -11.18 -22.98
C ASP A 193 15.74 -11.90 -21.74
N TYR A 194 15.48 -13.20 -21.59
CA TYR A 194 16.04 -14.00 -20.50
C TYR A 194 17.57 -14.11 -20.60
N ARG A 195 18.13 -14.28 -21.81
CA ARG A 195 19.58 -14.28 -22.01
C ARG A 195 20.19 -12.93 -21.66
N ILE A 196 19.54 -11.82 -22.03
CA ILE A 196 20.00 -10.47 -21.66
C ILE A 196 20.04 -10.32 -20.14
N ALA A 197 18.97 -10.70 -19.45
CA ALA A 197 18.91 -10.67 -17.98
C ALA A 197 19.98 -11.55 -17.33
N GLY A 198 20.28 -12.70 -17.92
CA GLY A 198 21.35 -13.59 -17.49
C GLY A 198 22.74 -12.94 -17.59
N HIS A 199 23.07 -12.31 -18.72
CA HIS A 199 24.34 -11.60 -18.88
C HIS A 199 24.45 -10.42 -17.91
N ALA A 200 23.40 -9.60 -17.81
CA ALA A 200 23.36 -8.46 -16.89
C ALA A 200 23.61 -8.89 -15.44
N HIS A 201 23.01 -10.01 -15.00
CA HIS A 201 23.26 -10.57 -13.68
C HIS A 201 24.74 -10.96 -13.47
N LEU A 202 25.37 -11.61 -14.45
CA LEU A 202 26.77 -12.03 -14.37
C LEU A 202 27.73 -10.85 -14.27
N VAL A 203 27.44 -9.74 -14.96
CA VAL A 203 28.27 -8.53 -14.91
C VAL A 203 27.84 -7.53 -13.84
N GLY A 204 26.88 -7.88 -12.98
CA GLY A 204 26.42 -7.03 -11.88
C GLY A 204 25.63 -5.79 -12.29
N LEU A 205 25.09 -5.76 -13.51
CA LEU A 205 24.29 -4.64 -14.01
C LEU A 205 22.79 -4.86 -13.76
N PRO A 206 22.05 -3.83 -13.31
CA PRO A 206 20.60 -3.90 -13.31
C PRO A 206 20.04 -3.85 -14.73
N ILE A 207 18.80 -4.30 -14.87
CA ILE A 207 18.06 -4.24 -16.13
C ILE A 207 16.89 -3.27 -16.01
N ARG A 208 16.55 -2.61 -17.12
CA ARG A 208 15.29 -1.90 -17.30
C ARG A 208 14.34 -2.75 -18.12
N VAL A 209 13.08 -2.81 -17.69
CA VAL A 209 12.03 -3.59 -18.34
C VAL A 209 10.69 -2.86 -18.24
N ARG A 210 9.93 -2.86 -19.33
CA ARG A 210 8.58 -2.30 -19.37
C ARG A 210 7.55 -3.41 -19.32
N GLY A 211 6.41 -3.16 -18.68
CA GLY A 211 5.29 -4.11 -18.67
C GLY A 211 4.16 -3.62 -17.78
N ARG A 212 3.22 -4.51 -17.46
CA ARG A 212 2.10 -4.20 -16.57
C ARG A 212 2.33 -4.84 -15.20
N LEU A 213 2.33 -4.03 -14.15
CA LEU A 213 2.46 -4.48 -12.78
C LEU A 213 1.11 -4.98 -12.26
N GLU A 214 1.09 -6.24 -11.83
CA GLU A 214 -0.08 -6.94 -11.30
C GLU A 214 0.19 -7.39 -9.85
N SER A 215 -0.85 -7.39 -9.02
CA SER A 215 -0.87 -8.10 -7.74
C SER A 215 -1.60 -9.42 -7.91
N ARG A 216 -0.91 -10.54 -7.70
CA ARG A 216 -1.54 -11.87 -7.78
C ARG A 216 -0.95 -12.78 -6.71
N GLY A 217 -1.80 -13.18 -5.75
CA GLY A 217 -1.44 -14.18 -4.72
C GLY A 217 -0.28 -13.77 -3.81
N GLY A 218 -0.24 -12.50 -3.38
CA GLY A 218 0.80 -11.99 -2.47
C GLY A 218 2.15 -11.64 -3.13
N PHE A 219 2.31 -11.90 -4.43
CA PHE A 219 3.49 -11.51 -5.19
C PHE A 219 3.15 -10.49 -6.27
N ARG A 220 4.11 -9.61 -6.55
CA ARG A 220 4.04 -8.65 -7.66
C ARG A 220 4.58 -9.30 -8.91
N ARG A 221 3.80 -9.23 -10.00
CA ARG A 221 4.17 -9.79 -11.31
C ARG A 221 4.24 -8.67 -12.34
N LEU A 222 5.24 -8.71 -13.22
CA LEU A 222 5.24 -7.92 -14.45
C LEU A 222 4.78 -8.82 -15.60
N SER A 223 3.65 -8.49 -16.22
CA SER A 223 3.14 -9.13 -17.42
C SER A 223 3.43 -8.29 -18.66
N GLY A 224 3.49 -8.92 -19.83
CA GLY A 224 3.83 -8.23 -21.09
C GLY A 224 5.20 -7.55 -21.04
N ALA A 225 6.18 -8.21 -20.40
CA ALA A 225 7.51 -7.67 -20.26
C ALA A 225 8.16 -7.48 -21.64
N THR A 226 8.69 -6.29 -21.88
CA THR A 226 9.32 -5.91 -23.16
C THR A 226 10.46 -4.91 -22.92
N GLY A 227 11.39 -4.85 -23.87
CA GLY A 227 12.47 -3.86 -23.88
C GLY A 227 13.49 -4.09 -22.77
N VAL A 228 13.83 -5.34 -22.50
CA VAL A 228 14.83 -5.69 -21.49
C VAL A 228 16.20 -5.19 -21.93
N THR A 229 16.74 -4.26 -21.16
CA THR A 229 18.02 -3.61 -21.47
C THR A 229 18.88 -3.49 -20.23
N PRO A 230 20.17 -3.87 -20.26
CA PRO A 230 21.10 -3.54 -19.18
C PRO A 230 21.22 -2.02 -19.03
N VAL A 231 21.31 -1.55 -17.79
CA VAL A 231 21.50 -0.13 -17.49
C VAL A 231 22.83 0.04 -16.78
N GLU A 232 23.71 0.87 -17.34
CA GLU A 232 24.87 1.37 -16.62
C GLU A 232 24.37 2.36 -15.57
N VAL A 233 24.66 2.05 -14.31
CA VAL A 233 24.41 2.98 -13.21
C VAL A 233 25.76 3.55 -12.82
N ASP A 234 25.84 4.87 -12.62
CA ASP A 234 27.06 5.49 -12.13
C ASP A 234 27.43 4.93 -10.73
N GLU A 235 28.70 5.05 -10.37
CA GLU A 235 29.26 4.44 -9.17
C GLU A 235 28.62 4.98 -7.88
N ALA A 236 28.19 6.25 -7.88
CA ALA A 236 27.55 6.90 -6.74
C ALA A 236 26.11 6.41 -6.52
N GLU A 237 25.39 6.12 -7.60
CA GLU A 237 24.08 5.50 -7.55
C GLU A 237 24.22 4.01 -7.24
N ARG A 238 25.25 3.31 -7.74
CA ARG A 238 25.63 1.94 -7.31
C ARG A 238 25.83 1.86 -5.79
N ASP A 239 26.57 2.80 -5.20
CA ASP A 239 26.85 2.84 -3.76
C ASP A 239 25.60 3.20 -2.94
N ARG A 240 24.77 4.13 -3.40
CA ARG A 240 23.45 4.39 -2.79
C ARG A 240 22.54 3.16 -2.86
N LEU A 241 22.59 2.42 -3.96
CA LEU A 241 21.82 1.19 -4.19
C LEU A 241 22.31 0.03 -3.31
N VAL A 242 23.63 -0.10 -3.09
CA VAL A 242 24.24 -1.05 -2.13
C VAL A 242 23.93 -0.65 -0.69
N LYS A 243 23.91 0.63 -0.36
CA LYS A 243 23.58 1.10 0.99
C LYS A 243 22.10 0.84 1.35
N SER A 244 21.18 1.06 0.40
CA SER A 244 19.77 0.62 0.53
C SER A 244 19.60 -0.91 0.59
N LEU A 245 20.63 -1.67 0.24
CA LEU A 245 20.68 -3.13 0.27
C LEU A 245 20.92 -3.64 1.70
N GLN A 246 21.76 -2.95 2.47
CA GLN A 246 22.07 -3.27 3.86
C GLN A 246 20.94 -2.87 4.82
N GLU A 247 20.40 -1.65 4.70
CA GLU A 247 19.36 -1.14 5.60
C GLU A 247 18.04 -1.97 5.57
N ASN A 248 17.77 -2.70 4.48
CA ASN A 248 16.59 -3.57 4.37
C ASN A 248 16.86 -5.05 4.72
N LEU A 249 18.14 -5.47 4.81
CA LEU A 249 18.52 -6.81 5.30
C LEU A 249 18.42 -6.86 6.83
N ASP A 250 18.79 -5.77 7.51
CA ASP A 250 18.70 -5.65 8.97
C ASP A 250 17.24 -5.74 9.47
N PHE A 251 16.28 -5.25 8.67
CA PHE A 251 14.85 -5.38 8.97
C PHE A 251 14.33 -6.84 8.86
N PHE A 252 15.06 -7.73 8.20
CA PHE A 252 14.68 -9.14 8.02
C PHE A 252 15.35 -10.09 9.02
N GLU A 253 16.55 -9.77 9.50
CA GLU A 253 17.21 -10.56 10.54
C GLU A 253 16.45 -10.47 11.88
N GLU A 254 15.85 -9.32 12.18
CA GLU A 254 15.03 -9.11 13.39
C GLU A 254 13.66 -9.85 13.32
N ALA A 255 13.17 -10.19 12.12
CA ALA A 255 11.90 -10.91 11.93
C ALA A 255 12.04 -12.44 11.90
N CYS A 256 13.27 -12.98 11.84
CA CYS A 256 13.54 -14.42 11.82
C CYS A 256 14.47 -14.89 12.96
N GLY A 257 15.00 -13.98 13.78
CA GLY A 257 15.83 -14.27 14.96
C GLY A 257 15.04 -14.57 16.25
N GLY A 258 13.89 -15.25 16.14
CA GLY A 258 13.01 -15.55 17.27
C GLY A 258 12.71 -17.04 17.41
N GLY A 259 13.65 -17.80 17.96
CA GLY A 259 13.36 -19.15 18.48
C GLY A 259 14.64 -19.91 18.88
N PRO A 260 14.73 -20.41 20.13
CA PRO A 260 15.75 -21.40 20.49
C PRO A 260 15.49 -22.76 19.84
#